data_AF-A0A1V5NXZ3-F1
#
_entry.id   AF-A0A1V5NXZ3-F1
#
_cell.length_a   1.000
_cell.length_b   1.000
_cell.length_c   1.000
_cell.angle_alpha   90.00
_cell.angle_beta   90.00
_cell.angle_gamma   90.00
#
_symmetry.space_group_name_H-M   'P 1'
#
loop_
_entity.id
_entity.type
_entity.pdbx_description
1 polymer ?
#
loop_
_entity_poly.entity_id
_entity_poly.type
_entity_poly.pdbx_seq_one_letter_code
_entity_poly.pdbx_strand_id
1 'polypeptide(L)'
;MKLFADYHTHTKYSDGRGSPAQNIEAAAGRGLAEVAITDHGPRGIGIGVAGPETFITIKEEVAALAPVLPDIKVLVGAEAAVVSSDGHLDLPKEIIDRLDLLIAGLHPYYMPESLREALLYTLPNLAARFNRSAREKMRNANTKALIETMHSYPVDIISHPNLMLPVDTGELARVCAGKETALEVNTGHHYNKEEIVRSAARWGARLAINSDAHYPESVGELASGLALVEKLRFPAEMIINAVSVPRGRFS
;
A
#
# COMPACT_ATOMS: atom_id res chain seq x y z
N MET A 1 -18.21 -5.82 10.78
CA MET A 1 -17.51 -6.67 9.76
C MET A 1 -16.25 -7.24 10.39
N LYS A 2 -15.53 -8.19 9.77
CA LYS A 2 -14.26 -8.71 10.30
C LYS A 2 -13.16 -8.60 9.24
N LEU A 3 -12.02 -8.02 9.63
CA LEU A 3 -10.80 -8.02 8.81
C LEU A 3 -10.06 -9.34 9.00
N PHE A 4 -9.59 -9.92 7.90
CA PHE A 4 -8.91 -11.23 7.92
C PHE A 4 -7.46 -11.16 7.46
N ALA A 5 -7.01 -10.03 6.93
CA ALA A 5 -5.63 -9.87 6.48
C ALA A 5 -5.08 -8.46 6.72
N ASP A 6 -3.76 -8.37 6.76
CA ASP A 6 -3.00 -7.13 6.73
C ASP A 6 -1.98 -7.21 5.58
N TYR A 7 -2.19 -6.41 4.54
CA TYR A 7 -1.43 -6.53 3.29
C TYR A 7 -0.31 -5.52 3.16
N HIS A 8 -0.10 -4.63 4.14
CA HIS A 8 0.98 -3.64 4.09
C HIS A 8 1.80 -3.71 5.38
N THR A 9 2.89 -4.48 5.34
CA THR A 9 3.83 -4.61 6.46
C THR A 9 5.27 -4.59 5.96
N HIS A 10 6.15 -3.99 6.75
CA HIS A 10 7.58 -3.82 6.43
C HIS A 10 8.44 -4.64 7.39
N THR A 11 9.59 -5.06 6.91
CA THR A 11 10.57 -5.85 7.65
C THR A 11 11.94 -5.17 7.64
N LYS A 12 12.91 -5.79 8.30
CA LYS A 12 14.32 -5.38 8.32
C LYS A 12 14.98 -5.34 6.93
N TYR A 13 14.31 -5.83 5.88
CA TYR A 13 14.81 -5.73 4.52
C TYR A 13 14.67 -4.31 3.95
N SER A 14 13.73 -3.51 4.47
CA SER A 14 13.54 -2.09 4.18
C SER A 14 13.80 -1.26 5.47
N ASP A 15 12.81 -0.54 5.98
CA ASP A 15 12.88 0.27 7.20
C ASP A 15 12.09 -0.29 8.40
N GLY A 16 11.48 -1.45 8.24
CA GLY A 16 10.90 -2.22 9.33
C GLY A 16 11.95 -2.71 10.34
N ARG A 17 11.51 -3.01 11.57
CA ARG A 17 12.37 -3.52 12.65
C ARG A 17 12.30 -5.03 12.85
N GLY A 18 11.23 -5.65 12.38
CA GLY A 18 10.98 -7.08 12.50
C GLY A 18 11.58 -7.92 11.37
N SER A 19 11.80 -9.21 11.61
CA SER A 19 11.98 -10.19 10.54
C SER A 19 10.63 -10.61 9.93
N PRO A 20 10.63 -11.21 8.72
CA PRO A 20 9.47 -11.92 8.18
C PRO A 20 8.76 -12.82 9.21
N ALA A 21 9.52 -13.66 9.92
CA ALA A 21 8.96 -14.56 10.93
C ALA A 21 8.20 -13.82 12.04
N GLN A 22 8.77 -12.72 12.56
CA GLN A 22 8.14 -11.94 13.62
C GLN A 22 6.83 -11.27 13.15
N ASN A 23 6.79 -10.76 11.91
CA ASN A 23 5.55 -10.19 11.35
C ASN A 23 4.48 -11.28 11.16
N ILE A 24 4.87 -12.47 10.69
CA ILE A 24 3.96 -13.61 10.50
C ILE A 24 3.39 -14.08 11.84
N GLU A 25 4.23 -14.23 12.87
CA GLU A 25 3.81 -14.59 14.23
C GLU A 25 2.87 -13.54 14.84
N ALA A 26 3.16 -12.26 14.65
CA ALA A 26 2.31 -11.17 15.13
C ALA A 26 0.94 -11.19 14.44
N ALA A 27 0.89 -11.35 13.11
CA ALA A 27 -0.36 -11.46 12.36
C ALA A 27 -1.21 -12.66 12.83
N ALA A 28 -0.58 -13.83 13.00
CA ALA A 28 -1.25 -15.02 13.53
C ALA A 28 -1.77 -14.78 14.97
N GLY A 29 -0.98 -14.12 15.82
CA GLY A 29 -1.37 -13.72 17.18
C GLY A 29 -2.56 -12.75 17.23
N ARG A 30 -2.75 -11.95 16.18
CA ARG A 30 -3.94 -11.08 15.99
C ARG A 30 -5.15 -11.82 15.40
N GLY A 31 -5.00 -13.10 15.06
CA GLY A 31 -6.07 -13.92 14.48
C GLY A 31 -6.37 -13.61 13.01
N LEU A 32 -5.38 -13.07 12.28
CA LEU A 32 -5.45 -12.89 10.83
C LEU A 32 -5.25 -14.24 10.12
N ALA A 33 -5.96 -14.43 9.02
CA ALA A 33 -5.85 -15.61 8.16
C ALA A 33 -4.81 -15.42 7.05
N GLU A 34 -4.51 -14.16 6.69
CA GLU A 34 -3.45 -13.83 5.75
C GLU A 34 -2.62 -12.62 6.21
N VAL A 35 -1.38 -12.53 5.75
CA VAL A 35 -0.51 -11.35 5.93
C VAL A 35 0.37 -11.20 4.70
N ALA A 36 0.70 -9.96 4.32
CA ALA A 36 1.70 -9.70 3.29
C ALA A 36 2.93 -8.98 3.85
N ILE A 37 4.10 -9.39 3.38
CA ILE A 37 5.36 -8.65 3.53
C ILE A 37 5.54 -7.83 2.26
N THR A 38 5.60 -6.52 2.39
CA THR A 38 5.57 -5.56 1.27
C THR A 38 6.59 -4.45 1.48
N ASP A 39 7.84 -4.86 1.73
CA ASP A 39 8.96 -3.95 1.89
C ASP A 39 9.08 -2.93 0.72
N HIS A 40 9.60 -1.74 1.02
CA HIS A 40 9.80 -0.68 0.05
C HIS A 40 10.74 -1.06 -1.11
N GLY A 41 10.44 -0.59 -2.31
CA GLY A 41 11.34 -0.71 -3.46
C GLY A 41 12.70 0.00 -3.28
N PRO A 42 13.70 -0.35 -4.11
CA PRO A 42 15.11 0.00 -3.90
C PRO A 42 15.45 1.47 -4.09
N ARG A 43 14.55 2.29 -4.65
CA ARG A 43 14.82 3.72 -4.85
C ARG A 43 14.42 4.59 -3.67
N GLY A 44 13.73 4.05 -2.66
CA GLY A 44 13.39 4.77 -1.43
C GLY A 44 14.63 5.23 -0.66
N ILE A 45 14.85 6.54 -0.53
CA ILE A 45 16.06 7.06 0.13
C ILE A 45 15.94 6.85 1.64
N GLY A 46 16.77 5.96 2.18
CA GLY A 46 16.81 5.64 3.61
C GLY A 46 15.75 4.63 4.07
N ILE A 47 14.91 4.17 3.16
CA ILE A 47 13.83 3.21 3.44
C ILE A 47 13.82 2.01 2.50
N GLY A 48 14.42 2.08 1.32
CA GLY A 48 14.33 1.02 0.31
C GLY A 48 15.18 -0.21 0.61
N VAL A 49 14.78 -1.34 0.03
CA VAL A 49 15.60 -2.57 0.01
C VAL A 49 16.94 -2.35 -0.72
N ALA A 50 17.91 -3.24 -0.47
CA ALA A 50 19.23 -3.17 -1.11
C ALA A 50 19.18 -3.32 -2.64
N GLY A 51 18.21 -4.06 -3.16
CA GLY A 51 17.98 -4.21 -4.60
C GLY A 51 16.74 -5.06 -4.91
N PRO A 52 16.31 -5.13 -6.18
CA PRO A 52 15.11 -5.87 -6.56
C PRO A 52 15.13 -7.37 -6.21
N GLU A 53 16.30 -8.00 -6.19
CA GLU A 53 16.43 -9.43 -5.82
C GLU A 53 16.11 -9.70 -4.35
N THR A 54 16.08 -8.68 -3.48
CA THR A 54 15.69 -8.83 -2.08
C THR A 54 14.30 -9.45 -1.94
N PHE A 55 13.36 -9.15 -2.84
CA PHE A 55 12.02 -9.75 -2.83
C PHE A 55 12.03 -11.27 -3.07
N ILE A 56 13.01 -11.75 -3.85
CA ILE A 56 13.20 -13.18 -4.10
C ILE A 56 13.76 -13.85 -2.85
N THR A 57 14.72 -13.21 -2.19
CA THR A 57 15.22 -13.66 -0.88
C THR A 57 14.12 -13.74 0.16
N ILE A 58 13.21 -12.75 0.21
CA ILE A 58 12.05 -12.78 1.12
C ILE A 58 11.13 -13.96 0.79
N LYS A 59 10.85 -14.24 -0.50
CA LYS A 59 10.05 -15.43 -0.90
C LYS A 59 10.69 -16.73 -0.44
N GLU A 60 12.01 -16.88 -0.60
CA GLU A 60 12.75 -18.07 -0.17
C GLU A 60 12.74 -18.22 1.36
N GLU A 61 12.91 -17.13 2.11
CA GLU A 61 12.82 -17.12 3.58
C GLU A 61 11.42 -17.51 4.05
N VAL A 62 10.37 -16.90 3.49
CA VAL A 62 8.98 -17.21 3.84
C VAL A 62 8.63 -18.68 3.52
N ALA A 63 9.08 -19.20 2.36
CA ALA A 63 8.87 -20.61 2.01
C ALA A 63 9.57 -21.56 2.99
N ALA A 64 10.77 -21.21 3.46
CA ALA A 64 11.50 -21.98 4.46
C ALA A 64 10.85 -21.93 5.86
N LEU A 65 10.12 -20.85 6.16
CA LEU A 65 9.40 -20.67 7.42
C LEU A 65 8.05 -21.40 7.47
N ALA A 66 7.42 -21.66 6.32
CA ALA A 66 6.09 -22.27 6.23
C ALA A 66 5.91 -23.57 7.06
N PRO A 67 6.90 -24.48 7.19
CA PRO A 67 6.74 -25.70 8.01
C PRO A 67 6.78 -25.47 9.53
N VAL A 68 7.27 -24.33 10.00
CA VAL A 68 7.53 -24.06 11.43
C VAL A 68 6.70 -22.91 12.00
N LEU A 69 6.00 -22.17 11.15
CA LEU A 69 5.14 -21.06 11.55
C LEU A 69 3.66 -21.46 11.61
N PRO A 70 2.81 -20.63 12.25
CA PRO A 70 1.36 -20.87 12.31
C PRO A 70 0.73 -21.07 10.93
N ASP A 71 -0.42 -21.74 10.88
CA ASP A 71 -1.22 -21.90 9.65
C ASP A 71 -1.88 -20.57 9.25
N ILE A 72 -1.08 -19.71 8.63
CA ILE A 72 -1.46 -18.41 8.07
C ILE A 72 -0.92 -18.32 6.64
N LYS A 73 -1.74 -17.81 5.73
CA LYS A 73 -1.29 -17.59 4.35
C LYS A 73 -0.40 -16.33 4.30
N VAL A 74 0.83 -16.50 3.84
CA VAL A 74 1.78 -15.41 3.70
C VAL A 74 1.93 -15.03 2.23
N LEU A 75 1.76 -13.76 1.93
CA LEU A 75 2.03 -13.17 0.62
C LEU A 75 3.36 -12.43 0.67
N VAL A 76 4.15 -12.52 -0.41
CA VAL A 76 5.34 -11.69 -0.58
C VAL A 76 5.10 -10.73 -1.74
N GLY A 77 5.00 -9.46 -1.38
CA GLY A 77 4.78 -8.36 -2.30
C GLY A 77 5.83 -7.27 -2.13
N ALA A 78 5.52 -6.11 -2.69
CA ALA A 78 6.33 -4.91 -2.55
C ALA A 78 5.43 -3.69 -2.41
N GLU A 79 5.89 -2.69 -1.66
CA GLU A 79 5.43 -1.31 -1.84
C GLU A 79 6.36 -0.59 -2.82
N ALA A 80 6.01 -0.67 -4.10
CA ALA A 80 6.76 -0.07 -5.19
C ALA A 80 6.51 1.44 -5.28
N ALA A 81 7.58 2.22 -5.36
CA ALA A 81 7.49 3.66 -5.50
C ALA A 81 7.25 4.03 -6.97
N VAL A 82 6.33 4.97 -7.22
CA VAL A 82 6.20 5.63 -8.53
C VAL A 82 7.27 6.70 -8.66
N VAL A 83 8.22 6.49 -9.57
CA VAL A 83 9.44 7.31 -9.68
C VAL A 83 9.48 8.25 -10.88
N SER A 84 8.44 8.20 -11.71
CA SER A 84 8.34 8.97 -12.95
C SER A 84 6.94 9.55 -13.13
N SER A 85 6.86 10.70 -13.81
CA SER A 85 5.59 11.28 -14.25
C SER A 85 4.84 10.44 -15.29
N ASP A 86 5.52 9.48 -15.92
CA ASP A 86 4.95 8.49 -16.84
C ASP A 86 4.52 7.19 -16.12
N GLY A 87 4.58 7.15 -14.79
CA GLY A 87 4.04 6.05 -13.98
C GLY A 87 4.98 4.86 -13.75
N HIS A 88 6.28 5.00 -14.01
CA HIS A 88 7.25 3.92 -13.82
C HIS A 88 7.44 3.48 -12.35
N LEU A 89 7.50 2.15 -12.22
CA LEU A 89 8.10 1.32 -11.17
C LEU A 89 9.51 1.68 -10.69
N ASP A 90 9.79 1.74 -9.39
CA ASP A 90 11.16 1.48 -8.90
C ASP A 90 11.55 0.00 -8.87
N LEU A 91 10.71 -0.88 -9.40
CA LEU A 91 10.96 -2.30 -9.61
C LEU A 91 10.90 -2.71 -11.08
N PRO A 92 11.80 -3.61 -11.53
CA PRO A 92 11.75 -4.18 -12.87
C PRO A 92 10.58 -5.16 -13.00
N LYS A 93 10.03 -5.28 -14.22
CA LYS A 93 8.84 -6.11 -14.50
C LYS A 93 9.09 -7.58 -14.14
N GLU A 94 10.30 -8.07 -14.33
CA GLU A 94 10.71 -9.44 -14.05
C GLU A 94 10.60 -9.79 -12.56
N ILE A 95 10.78 -8.81 -11.66
CA ILE A 95 10.54 -8.99 -10.23
C ILE A 95 9.05 -8.87 -9.91
N ILE A 96 8.37 -7.87 -10.49
CA ILE A 96 6.92 -7.68 -10.30
C ILE A 96 6.12 -8.94 -10.66
N ASP A 97 6.45 -9.60 -11.78
CA ASP A 97 5.78 -10.82 -12.24
C ASP A 97 5.95 -12.03 -11.28
N ARG A 98 6.86 -11.93 -10.30
CA ARG A 98 7.13 -12.97 -9.29
C ARG A 98 6.52 -12.65 -7.93
N LEU A 99 5.97 -11.46 -7.73
CA LEU A 99 5.31 -11.05 -6.49
C LEU A 99 3.90 -11.66 -6.40
N ASP A 100 3.43 -11.90 -5.18
CA ASP A 100 2.06 -12.35 -4.93
C ASP A 100 1.07 -11.18 -4.79
N LEU A 101 1.60 -9.97 -4.56
CA LEU A 101 0.86 -8.73 -4.35
C LEU A 101 1.74 -7.53 -4.78
N LEU A 102 1.18 -6.58 -5.53
CA LEU A 102 1.83 -5.32 -5.87
C LEU A 102 1.08 -4.14 -5.26
N ILE A 103 1.72 -3.48 -4.30
CA ILE A 103 1.30 -2.18 -3.79
C ILE A 103 2.10 -1.10 -4.50
N ALA A 104 1.44 -0.03 -4.96
CA ALA A 104 2.12 1.11 -5.57
C ALA A 104 1.76 2.41 -4.84
N GLY A 105 2.78 3.23 -4.58
CA GLY A 105 2.65 4.44 -3.77
C GLY A 105 3.50 5.61 -4.26
N LEU A 106 3.20 6.79 -3.72
CA LEU A 106 4.01 7.99 -3.92
C LEU A 106 4.77 8.31 -2.64
N HIS A 107 6.10 8.30 -2.72
CA HIS A 107 6.97 8.65 -1.59
C HIS A 107 7.67 9.98 -1.86
N PRO A 108 7.87 10.83 -0.85
CA PRO A 108 8.52 12.13 -1.03
C PRO A 108 10.03 12.03 -1.26
N TYR A 109 10.66 10.94 -0.84
CA TYR A 109 12.12 10.78 -0.85
C TYR A 109 12.51 9.51 -1.61
N TYR A 110 12.79 9.66 -2.90
CA TYR A 110 13.26 8.58 -3.75
C TYR A 110 14.33 9.06 -4.72
N MET A 111 15.15 8.13 -5.17
CA MET A 111 16.15 8.38 -6.21
C MET A 111 15.47 8.42 -7.58
N PRO A 112 15.48 9.55 -8.30
CA PRO A 112 14.87 9.62 -9.64
C PRO A 112 15.57 8.69 -10.63
N GLU A 113 14.84 8.20 -11.63
CA GLU A 113 15.42 7.34 -12.67
C GLU A 113 16.27 8.11 -13.70
N SER A 114 16.06 9.42 -13.81
CA SER A 114 16.82 10.28 -14.72
C SER A 114 16.88 11.73 -14.22
N LEU A 115 17.81 12.51 -14.76
CA LEU A 115 17.89 13.96 -14.49
C LEU A 115 16.60 14.70 -14.94
N ARG A 116 15.95 14.21 -15.99
CA ARG A 116 14.68 14.75 -16.47
C ARG A 116 13.60 14.60 -15.41
N GLU A 117 13.39 13.39 -14.88
CA GLU A 117 12.41 13.17 -13.82
C GLU A 117 12.77 13.90 -12.52
N ALA A 118 14.07 14.01 -12.21
CA ALA A 118 14.53 14.82 -11.08
C ALA A 118 14.03 16.26 -11.17
N LEU A 119 14.21 16.91 -12.32
CA LEU A 119 13.85 18.32 -12.55
C LEU A 119 12.33 18.53 -12.73
N LEU A 120 11.65 17.60 -13.39
CA LEU A 120 10.25 17.79 -13.81
C LEU A 120 9.22 17.18 -12.85
N TYR A 121 9.62 16.21 -12.03
CA TYR A 121 8.70 15.47 -11.17
C TYR A 121 9.16 15.46 -9.70
N THR A 122 10.38 14.98 -9.40
CA THR A 122 10.86 14.82 -8.01
C THR A 122 11.05 16.16 -7.27
N LEU A 123 11.85 17.09 -7.81
CA LEU A 123 12.09 18.39 -7.18
C LEU A 123 10.80 19.24 -7.08
N PRO A 124 9.92 19.29 -8.10
CA PRO A 124 8.61 19.92 -7.97
C PRO A 124 7.74 19.32 -6.87
N ASN A 125 7.74 18.00 -6.68
CA ASN A 125 7.02 17.34 -5.57
C ASN A 125 7.57 17.75 -4.20
N LEU A 126 8.89 17.86 -4.05
CA LEU A 126 9.50 18.39 -2.83
C LEU A 126 9.10 19.85 -2.57
N ALA A 127 9.09 20.69 -3.60
CA ALA A 127 8.70 22.10 -3.51
C ALA A 127 7.19 22.29 -3.21
N ALA A 128 6.33 21.41 -3.75
CA ALA A 128 4.88 21.43 -3.55
C ALA A 128 4.44 21.31 -2.08
N ARG A 129 5.34 20.86 -1.20
CA ARG A 129 5.12 20.83 0.26
C ARG A 129 5.03 22.21 0.90
N PHE A 130 5.68 23.20 0.28
CA PHE A 130 5.79 24.56 0.80
C PHE A 130 5.09 25.61 -0.07
N ASN A 131 4.61 25.25 -1.26
CA ASN A 131 4.00 26.18 -2.22
C ASN A 131 2.64 25.67 -2.72
N ARG A 132 1.57 26.45 -2.50
CA ARG A 132 0.20 26.10 -2.86
C ARG A 132 -0.03 25.94 -4.37
N SER A 133 0.55 26.80 -5.21
CA SER A 133 0.37 26.72 -6.67
C SER A 133 1.11 25.50 -7.23
N ALA A 134 2.33 25.24 -6.74
CA ALA A 134 3.05 24.00 -7.07
C ALA A 134 2.28 22.76 -6.61
N ARG A 135 1.61 22.82 -5.45
CA ARG A 135 0.77 21.73 -4.94
C ARG A 135 -0.36 21.34 -5.89
N GLU A 136 -1.05 22.30 -6.49
CA GLU A 136 -2.13 22.01 -7.45
C GLU A 136 -1.60 21.39 -8.74
N LYS A 137 -0.49 21.93 -9.28
CA LYS A 137 0.16 21.35 -10.45
C LYS A 137 0.62 19.91 -10.18
N MET A 138 1.25 19.68 -9.03
CA MET A 138 1.73 18.36 -8.65
C MET A 138 0.59 17.40 -8.32
N ARG A 139 -0.55 17.89 -7.81
CA ARG A 139 -1.76 17.07 -7.63
C ARG A 139 -2.15 16.38 -8.94
N ASN A 140 -2.20 17.13 -10.04
CA ASN A 140 -2.57 16.57 -11.34
C ASN A 140 -1.49 15.64 -11.90
N ALA A 141 -0.21 16.02 -11.79
CA ALA A 141 0.90 15.19 -12.25
C ALA A 141 0.98 13.85 -11.50
N ASN A 142 0.87 13.87 -10.17
CA ASN A 142 0.90 12.70 -9.31
C ASN A 142 -0.31 11.78 -9.55
N THR A 143 -1.49 12.36 -9.73
CA THR A 143 -2.70 11.59 -10.07
C THR A 143 -2.52 10.88 -11.41
N LYS A 144 -2.01 11.60 -12.42
CA LYS A 144 -1.72 11.00 -13.73
C LYS A 144 -0.71 9.86 -13.60
N ALA A 145 0.40 10.09 -12.89
CA ALA A 145 1.45 9.08 -12.73
C ALA A 145 0.91 7.78 -12.12
N LEU A 146 0.12 7.87 -11.04
CA LEU A 146 -0.53 6.69 -10.44
C LEU A 146 -1.51 5.99 -11.40
N ILE A 147 -2.24 6.74 -12.22
CA ILE A 147 -3.13 6.17 -13.24
C ILE A 147 -2.33 5.42 -14.30
N GLU A 148 -1.25 6.02 -14.82
CA GLU A 148 -0.36 5.35 -15.79
C GLU A 148 0.30 4.10 -15.19
N THR A 149 0.66 4.14 -13.90
CA THR A 149 1.12 2.95 -13.17
C THR A 149 0.07 1.84 -13.20
N MET A 150 -1.20 2.15 -12.89
CA MET A 150 -2.29 1.16 -12.96
C MET A 150 -2.58 0.66 -14.37
N HIS A 151 -2.17 1.38 -15.42
CA HIS A 151 -2.27 0.92 -16.81
C HIS A 151 -1.09 0.03 -17.23
N SER A 152 0.08 0.27 -16.66
CA SER A 152 1.33 -0.39 -17.04
C SER A 152 1.64 -1.64 -16.21
N TYR A 153 1.11 -1.71 -14.98
CA TYR A 153 1.42 -2.77 -14.02
C TYR A 153 0.14 -3.35 -13.40
N PRO A 154 0.16 -4.62 -12.97
CA PRO A 154 -0.95 -5.27 -12.27
C PRO A 154 -1.00 -4.82 -10.80
N VAL A 155 -1.32 -3.55 -10.56
CA VAL A 155 -1.36 -3.00 -9.18
C VAL A 155 -2.61 -3.48 -8.46
N ASP A 156 -2.42 -4.11 -7.30
CA ASP A 156 -3.51 -4.58 -6.44
C ASP A 156 -4.00 -3.48 -5.49
N ILE A 157 -3.09 -2.65 -4.96
CA ILE A 157 -3.40 -1.61 -3.97
C ILE A 157 -2.62 -0.33 -4.27
N ILE A 158 -3.30 0.82 -4.22
CA ILE A 158 -2.63 2.12 -4.14
C ILE A 158 -2.45 2.49 -2.67
N SER A 159 -1.20 2.54 -2.19
CA SER A 159 -0.89 2.82 -0.78
C SER A 159 -1.13 4.27 -0.40
N HIS A 160 -1.65 4.45 0.82
CA HIS A 160 -1.88 5.71 1.54
C HIS A 160 -2.07 6.95 0.64
N PRO A 161 -3.02 6.95 -0.31
CA PRO A 161 -3.12 8.02 -1.31
C PRO A 161 -3.34 9.37 -0.64
N ASN A 162 -2.68 10.42 -1.16
CA ASN A 162 -2.68 11.78 -0.63
C ASN A 162 -1.89 11.96 0.68
N LEU A 163 -1.13 10.94 1.12
CA LEU A 163 -0.13 11.07 2.17
C LEU A 163 1.08 11.84 1.65
N MET A 164 1.39 12.99 2.26
CA MET A 164 2.53 13.88 1.97
C MET A 164 2.55 14.52 0.56
N LEU A 165 2.26 13.75 -0.49
CA LEU A 165 2.20 14.19 -1.88
C LEU A 165 0.73 14.31 -2.33
N PRO A 166 0.34 15.46 -2.92
CA PRO A 166 -1.05 15.70 -3.26
C PRO A 166 -1.50 14.78 -4.41
N VAL A 167 -2.71 14.24 -4.32
CA VAL A 167 -3.38 13.52 -5.41
C VAL A 167 -4.87 13.87 -5.43
N ASP A 168 -5.52 13.64 -6.56
CA ASP A 168 -6.98 13.67 -6.68
C ASP A 168 -7.54 12.31 -6.31
N THR A 169 -7.95 12.17 -5.05
CA THR A 169 -8.52 10.92 -4.50
C THR A 169 -9.82 10.52 -5.19
N GLY A 170 -10.59 11.49 -5.71
CA GLY A 170 -11.82 11.25 -6.44
C GLY A 170 -11.55 10.66 -7.82
N GLU A 171 -10.59 11.22 -8.54
CA GLU A 171 -10.18 10.69 -9.84
C GLU A 171 -9.51 9.32 -9.72
N LEU A 172 -8.65 9.11 -8.71
CA LEU A 172 -8.08 7.79 -8.42
C LEU A 172 -9.18 6.76 -8.14
N ALA A 173 -10.15 7.08 -7.28
CA ALA A 173 -11.28 6.19 -7.01
C ALA A 173 -12.08 5.87 -8.27
N ARG A 174 -12.32 6.86 -9.14
CA ARG A 174 -13.00 6.64 -10.42
C ARG A 174 -12.28 5.63 -11.30
N VAL A 175 -10.95 5.70 -11.39
CA VAL A 175 -10.14 4.77 -12.18
C VAL A 175 -10.07 3.39 -11.53
N CYS A 176 -9.86 3.32 -10.21
CA CYS A 176 -9.86 2.07 -9.45
C CYS A 176 -11.19 1.32 -9.55
N ALA A 177 -12.34 2.01 -9.63
CA ALA A 177 -13.65 1.37 -9.79
C ALA A 177 -13.79 0.55 -11.09
N GLY A 178 -13.00 0.87 -12.13
CA GLY A 178 -12.95 0.12 -13.39
C GLY A 178 -11.81 -0.90 -13.45
N LYS A 179 -11.09 -1.13 -12.35
CA LYS A 179 -9.92 -2.00 -12.25
C LYS A 179 -10.06 -2.96 -11.06
N GLU A 180 -9.16 -3.94 -10.99
CA GLU A 180 -9.04 -4.83 -9.82
C GLU A 180 -8.18 -4.21 -8.71
N THR A 181 -7.87 -2.92 -8.80
CA THR A 181 -7.04 -2.16 -7.86
C THR A 181 -7.89 -1.54 -6.73
N ALA A 182 -7.49 -1.73 -5.48
CA ALA A 182 -8.09 -1.12 -4.31
C ALA A 182 -7.37 0.17 -3.88
N LEU A 183 -8.07 1.05 -3.16
CA LEU A 183 -7.46 2.20 -2.46
C LEU A 183 -7.20 1.85 -1.00
N GLU A 184 -6.03 2.22 -0.48
CA GLU A 184 -5.68 1.93 0.90
C GLU A 184 -6.27 2.94 1.91
N VAL A 185 -6.85 2.40 2.97
CA VAL A 185 -7.10 3.08 4.25
C VAL A 185 -6.02 2.62 5.23
N ASN A 186 -4.94 3.37 5.27
CA ASN A 186 -3.73 3.05 6.03
C ASN A 186 -3.88 3.48 7.48
N THR A 187 -3.70 2.59 8.47
CA THR A 187 -3.91 2.92 9.89
C THR A 187 -2.66 3.44 10.60
N GLY A 188 -1.46 3.22 10.05
CA GLY A 188 -0.18 3.68 10.61
C GLY A 188 0.09 5.19 10.47
N HIS A 189 -0.61 5.87 9.56
CA HIS A 189 -0.40 7.29 9.30
C HIS A 189 -1.59 8.20 9.62
N HIS A 190 -1.32 9.46 9.97
CA HIS A 190 -2.34 10.49 10.17
C HIS A 190 -2.52 11.35 8.91
N TYR A 191 -3.57 11.07 8.14
CA TYR A 191 -3.99 11.82 6.95
C TYR A 191 -5.52 11.72 6.78
N ASN A 192 -6.07 12.38 5.75
CA ASN A 192 -7.51 12.46 5.49
C ASN A 192 -8.09 11.16 4.90
N LYS A 193 -8.14 10.09 5.70
CA LYS A 193 -8.70 8.78 5.32
C LYS A 193 -10.18 8.85 4.97
N GLU A 194 -10.93 9.74 5.61
CA GLU A 194 -12.36 9.91 5.35
C GLU A 194 -12.63 10.33 3.90
N GLU A 195 -11.75 11.16 3.32
CA GLU A 195 -11.81 11.51 1.90
C GLU A 195 -11.65 10.28 0.99
N ILE A 196 -10.73 9.37 1.33
CA ILE A 196 -10.51 8.13 0.56
C ILE A 196 -11.77 7.26 0.57
N VAL A 197 -12.34 7.01 1.75
CA VAL A 197 -13.54 6.19 1.90
C VAL A 197 -14.73 6.81 1.17
N ARG A 198 -14.90 8.14 1.26
CA ARG A 198 -15.98 8.85 0.56
C ARG A 198 -15.81 8.84 -0.96
N SER A 199 -14.59 9.00 -1.46
CA SER A 199 -14.28 8.90 -2.89
C SER A 199 -14.54 7.50 -3.41
N ALA A 200 -14.09 6.46 -2.69
CA ALA A 200 -14.36 5.07 -3.03
C ALA A 200 -15.88 4.77 -3.06
N ALA A 201 -16.63 5.24 -2.06
CA ALA A 201 -18.08 5.04 -1.99
C ALA A 201 -18.82 5.74 -3.15
N ARG A 202 -18.36 6.92 -3.56
CA ARG A 202 -18.95 7.68 -4.67
C ARG A 202 -18.80 6.96 -6.01
N TRP A 203 -17.65 6.37 -6.25
CA TRP A 203 -17.28 5.83 -7.56
C TRP A 203 -17.42 4.31 -7.66
N GLY A 204 -17.58 3.60 -6.55
CA GLY A 204 -17.64 2.14 -6.55
C GLY A 204 -16.26 1.48 -6.51
N ALA A 205 -15.24 2.15 -5.98
CA ALA A 205 -13.89 1.58 -5.84
C ALA A 205 -13.79 0.67 -4.60
N ARG A 206 -12.98 -0.38 -4.69
CA ARG A 206 -12.68 -1.26 -3.55
C ARG A 206 -11.67 -0.59 -2.60
N LEU A 207 -11.68 -1.00 -1.33
CA LEU A 207 -10.74 -0.55 -0.32
C LEU A 207 -9.88 -1.71 0.19
N ALA A 208 -8.70 -1.39 0.71
CA ALA A 208 -7.91 -2.26 1.57
C ALA A 208 -7.62 -1.52 2.89
N ILE A 209 -7.68 -2.21 4.04
CA ILE A 209 -7.37 -1.60 5.34
C ILE A 209 -6.11 -2.24 5.88
N ASN A 210 -4.99 -1.52 5.91
CA ASN A 210 -3.69 -2.07 6.29
C ASN A 210 -3.00 -1.25 7.37
N SER A 211 -2.08 -1.88 8.11
CA SER A 211 -1.39 -1.25 9.23
C SER A 211 -0.22 -0.36 8.83
N ASP A 212 0.46 -0.69 7.74
CA ASP A 212 1.77 -0.12 7.41
C ASP A 212 2.80 -0.37 8.54
N ALA A 213 2.76 -1.59 9.07
CA ALA A 213 3.52 -1.95 10.25
C ALA A 213 5.03 -1.94 9.97
N HIS A 214 5.76 -1.09 10.68
CA HIS A 214 7.23 -1.07 10.71
C HIS A 214 7.79 -1.77 11.95
N TYR A 215 6.91 -2.22 12.85
CA TYR A 215 7.24 -2.96 14.07
C TYR A 215 6.32 -4.18 14.14
N PRO A 216 6.81 -5.38 14.54
CA PRO A 216 5.97 -6.56 14.69
C PRO A 216 4.72 -6.31 15.54
N GLU A 217 4.83 -5.50 16.59
CA GLU A 217 3.73 -5.18 17.50
C GLU A 217 2.59 -4.43 16.80
N SER A 218 2.90 -3.64 15.77
CA SER A 218 1.93 -2.87 14.98
C SER A 218 1.24 -3.69 13.88
N VAL A 219 1.73 -4.90 13.57
CA VAL A 219 1.09 -5.78 12.59
C VAL A 219 -0.34 -6.10 13.04
N GLY A 220 -1.30 -5.93 12.14
CA GLY A 220 -2.72 -6.14 12.40
C GLY A 220 -3.40 -5.05 13.24
N GLU A 221 -2.78 -3.87 13.44
CA GLU A 221 -3.42 -2.72 14.09
C GLU A 221 -4.43 -1.99 13.18
N LEU A 222 -5.48 -2.71 12.79
CA LEU A 222 -6.45 -2.28 11.78
C LEU A 222 -7.70 -1.60 12.34
N ALA A 223 -7.83 -1.53 13.68
CA ALA A 223 -9.07 -1.15 14.36
C ALA A 223 -9.56 0.27 14.01
N SER A 224 -8.66 1.23 13.84
CA SER A 224 -9.02 2.61 13.50
C SER A 224 -9.60 2.73 12.07
N GLY A 225 -9.05 1.96 11.12
CA GLY A 225 -9.56 1.86 9.76
C GLY A 225 -10.93 1.18 9.72
N LEU A 226 -11.08 0.06 10.44
CA LEU A 226 -12.36 -0.64 10.60
C LEU A 226 -13.45 0.28 11.16
N ALA A 227 -13.15 1.01 12.24
CA ALA A 227 -14.10 1.94 12.85
C ALA A 227 -14.51 3.07 11.89
N LEU A 228 -13.58 3.56 11.06
CA LEU A 228 -13.87 4.59 10.06
C LEU A 228 -14.84 4.08 8.98
N VAL A 229 -14.58 2.91 8.39
CA VAL A 229 -15.44 2.36 7.34
C VAL A 229 -16.82 1.98 7.87
N GLU A 230 -16.92 1.49 9.11
CA GLU A 230 -18.20 1.19 9.76
C GLU A 230 -18.98 2.48 10.06
N LYS A 231 -18.32 3.53 10.57
CA LYS A 231 -18.93 4.86 10.77
C LYS A 231 -19.52 5.42 9.47
N LEU A 232 -18.82 5.22 8.36
CA LEU A 232 -19.23 5.69 7.03
C LEU A 232 -20.16 4.71 6.31
N ARG A 233 -20.48 3.55 6.93
CA ARG A 233 -21.33 2.48 6.38
C ARG A 233 -20.82 1.97 5.02
N PHE A 234 -19.51 1.90 4.86
CA PHE A 234 -18.91 1.34 3.65
C PHE A 234 -19.17 -0.18 3.61
N PRO A 235 -19.57 -0.76 2.46
CA PRO A 235 -19.90 -2.17 2.34
C PRO A 235 -18.68 -3.07 2.54
N ALA A 236 -18.85 -4.14 3.33
CA ALA A 236 -17.75 -5.05 3.68
C ALA A 236 -17.24 -5.83 2.46
N GLU A 237 -18.13 -6.18 1.54
CA GLU A 237 -17.84 -6.86 0.27
C GLU A 237 -16.94 -6.04 -0.68
N MET A 238 -16.86 -4.72 -0.46
CA MET A 238 -15.97 -3.84 -1.22
C MET A 238 -14.63 -3.61 -0.51
N ILE A 239 -14.36 -4.27 0.61
CA ILE A 239 -13.07 -4.22 1.29
C ILE A 239 -12.36 -5.56 1.04
N ILE A 240 -11.22 -5.54 0.34
CA ILE A 240 -10.59 -6.76 -0.19
C ILE A 240 -10.09 -7.70 0.91
N ASN A 241 -9.81 -7.17 2.10
CA ASN A 241 -9.37 -7.92 3.27
C ASN A 241 -10.42 -7.97 4.40
N ALA A 242 -11.71 -7.82 4.06
CA ALA A 242 -12.82 -7.97 5.01
C ALA A 242 -13.83 -9.03 4.58
N VAL A 243 -14.52 -9.58 5.57
CA VAL A 243 -15.73 -10.39 5.39
C VAL A 243 -16.90 -9.80 6.17
N SER A 244 -18.10 -9.96 5.61
CA SER A 244 -19.33 -9.66 6.33
C SER A 244 -19.53 -10.69 7.45
N VAL A 245 -19.82 -10.21 8.65
CA VAL A 245 -20.16 -11.05 9.80
C VAL A 245 -21.66 -10.97 9.98
N PRO A 246 -22.41 -12.08 9.87
CA PRO A 246 -23.84 -12.08 10.14
C PRO A 246 -24.09 -11.53 11.55
N ARG A 247 -24.99 -10.55 11.69
CA ARG A 247 -25.46 -10.17 13.02
C ARG A 247 -26.23 -11.36 13.58
N GLY A 248 -25.68 -11.97 14.63
CA GLY A 248 -26.38 -13.03 15.36
C GLY A 248 -27.74 -12.51 15.81
N ARG A 249 -28.77 -13.37 15.78
CA ARG A 249 -30.16 -13.02 16.09
C ARG A 249 -30.41 -12.53 17.53
N PHE A 250 -29.35 -12.43 18.36
CA PHE A 250 -29.41 -12.15 19.79
C PHE A 250 -28.26 -11.25 20.31
N SER A 251 -27.58 -10.48 19.44
CA SER A 251 -26.60 -9.46 19.87
C SER A 251 -27.26 -8.11 20.14
#